data_AF-A0A8T4MW93-F1
#
_entry.id   AF-A0A8T4MW93-F1
#
_cell.length_a   1.000
_cell.length_b   1.000
_cell.length_c   1.000
_cell.angle_alpha   90.00
_cell.angle_beta   90.00
_cell.angle_gamma   90.00
#
_symmetry.space_group_name_H-M   'P 1'
#
loop_
_entity.id
_entity.type
_entity.pdbx_description
1 polymer ?
#
loop_
_entity_poly.entity_id
_entity_poly.type
_entity_poly.pdbx_seq_one_letter_code
_entity_poly.pdbx_strand_id
1 'polypeptide(L)' 'MTFVIIISGIRRSGKSTLLNQLKEKYQGYYLNFDDDRLVHFRIEDFQILYEIFLELFGEKDYFYFDEIQNIEG' A
#
# COMPACT_ATOMS: atom_id res chain seq x y z
N MET A 1 -4.05 20.48 0.42
CA MET A 1 -3.79 19.20 1.10
C MET A 1 -4.09 18.10 0.10
N THR A 2 -3.08 17.37 -0.35
CA THR A 2 -3.28 16.25 -1.25
C THR A 2 -3.47 15.01 -0.38
N PHE A 3 -4.67 14.44 -0.36
CA PHE A 3 -4.99 13.26 0.46
C PHE A 3 -4.43 11.96 -0.13
N VAL A 4 -4.16 11.91 -1.44
CA VAL A 4 -3.66 10.72 -2.16
C VAL A 4 -2.69 11.14 -3.26
N ILE A 5 -1.54 10.46 -3.36
CA ILE A 5 -0.57 10.61 -4.46
C ILE A 5 -0.53 9.30 -5.24
N ILE A 6 -0.75 9.38 -6.56
CA ILE A 6 -0.69 8.21 -7.45
C ILE A 6 0.63 8.25 -8.23
N ILE A 7 1.39 7.16 -8.17
CA ILE A 7 2.63 6.98 -8.94
C ILE A 7 2.36 5.92 -10.01
N SER A 8 2.16 6.36 -11.26
CA SER A 8 1.88 5.48 -12.40
C SER A 8 3.00 5.50 -13.45
N GLY A 9 3.16 4.42 -14.21
CA GLY A 9 4.18 4.31 -15.26
C GLY A 9 4.43 2.87 -15.68
N ILE A 10 5.22 2.69 -16.74
CA ILE A 10 5.50 1.36 -17.32
C ILE A 10 6.23 0.42 -16.35
N ARG A 11 6.18 -0.89 -16.62
CA ARG A 11 6.90 -1.90 -15.82
C ARG A 11 8.40 -1.61 -15.84
N ARG A 12 9.07 -1.77 -14.69
CA ARG A 12 10.50 -1.47 -14.47
C ARG A 12 10.90 0.01 -14.57
N SER A 13 9.95 0.95 -14.50
CA SER A 13 10.26 2.38 -14.40
C SER A 13 10.70 2.85 -13.00
N GLY A 14 10.87 1.94 -12.03
CA GLY A 14 11.35 2.25 -10.68
C GLY A 14 10.29 2.72 -9.67
N LYS A 15 8.99 2.52 -9.94
CA LYS A 15 7.90 2.98 -9.06
C LYS A 15 7.96 2.38 -7.65
N SER A 16 8.03 1.05 -7.55
CA SER A 16 8.14 0.36 -6.26
C SER A 16 9.43 0.72 -5.51
N THR A 17 10.51 1.02 -6.24
CA THR A 17 11.76 1.54 -5.65
C THR A 17 11.53 2.91 -5.03
N LEU A 18 10.90 3.83 -5.74
CA LEU A 18 10.55 5.15 -5.23
C LEU A 18 9.61 5.05 -4.02
N LEU A 19 8.60 4.19 -4.09
CA LEU A 19 7.65 3.97 -3.00
C LEU A 19 8.36 3.44 -1.74
N ASN A 20 9.30 2.50 -1.89
CA ASN A 20 10.11 2.00 -0.78
C ASN A 20 11.05 3.07 -0.20
N GLN A 21 11.67 3.91 -1.02
CA GLN A 21 12.50 5.03 -0.54
C GLN A 21 11.67 6.05 0.25
N LEU A 22 10.44 6.33 -0.18
CA LEU A 22 9.52 7.20 0.56
C LEU A 22 9.14 6.58 1.91
N LYS A 23 8.83 5.28 1.92
CA LYS A 23 8.53 4.52 3.15
C LYS A 23 9.71 4.54 4.13
N GLU A 24 10.93 4.32 3.67
CA GLU A 24 12.13 4.38 4.53
C GLU A 24 12.31 5.77 5.13
N LYS A 25 12.05 6.82 4.35
CA LYS A 25 12.22 8.21 4.79
C LYS A 25 11.13 8.69 5.76
N TYR A 26 9.88 8.36 5.51
CA TYR A 26 8.74 8.93 6.24
C TYR A 26 8.02 7.94 7.15
N GLN A 27 8.35 6.64 7.06
CA GLN A 27 7.70 5.53 7.78
C GLN A 27 6.21 5.41 7.45
N GLY A 28 5.63 4.22 7.60
CA GLY A 28 4.20 4.01 7.34
C GLY A 28 3.87 2.56 7.04
N TYR A 29 2.58 2.29 6.85
CA TYR A 29 2.13 0.96 6.48
C TYR A 29 2.43 0.67 5.02
N TYR A 30 2.84 -0.55 4.71
CA TYR A 30 3.16 -0.97 3.36
C TYR A 30 2.48 -2.30 3.06
N LEU A 31 1.83 -2.38 1.91
CA LEU A 31 1.31 -3.63 1.36
C LEU A 31 1.49 -3.65 -0.16
N ASN A 32 1.93 -4.79 -0.66
CA ASN A 32 1.99 -5.06 -2.09
C ASN A 32 0.88 -6.06 -2.43
N PHE A 33 -0.01 -5.68 -3.34
CA PHE A 33 -1.20 -6.45 -3.72
C PHE A 33 -0.94 -7.47 -4.86
N ASP A 34 0.31 -7.67 -5.25
CA ASP A 34 0.76 -8.75 -6.13
C ASP A 34 1.20 -10.01 -5.34
N ASP A 35 1.05 -9.99 -4.01
CA ASP A 35 1.35 -11.14 -3.15
C ASP A 35 0.28 -12.22 -3.29
N ASP A 36 0.68 -13.46 -3.62
CA ASP A 36 -0.23 -14.60 -3.79
C ASP A 36 -1.16 -14.84 -2.59
N ARG A 37 -0.76 -14.45 -1.38
CA ARG A 37 -1.58 -14.58 -0.16
C ARG A 37 -2.79 -13.65 -0.16
N LEU A 38 -2.79 -12.63 -1.02
CA LEU A 38 -3.84 -11.63 -1.18
C LEU A 38 -4.73 -11.89 -2.40
N VAL A 39 -4.62 -13.05 -3.06
CA VAL A 39 -5.43 -13.41 -4.24
C VAL A 39 -6.95 -13.33 -4.03
N HIS A 40 -7.41 -13.42 -2.78
CA HIS A 40 -8.82 -13.31 -2.41
C HIS A 40 -9.15 -12.03 -1.63
N PHE A 41 -8.23 -11.06 -1.60
CA PHE A 41 -8.45 -9.77 -0.94
C PHE A 41 -9.50 -8.97 -1.70
N ARG A 42 -10.50 -8.46 -0.97
CA ARG A 42 -11.62 -7.68 -1.51
C ARG A 42 -11.72 -6.31 -0.85
N ILE A 43 -12.57 -5.45 -1.41
CA ILE A 43 -12.83 -4.10 -0.90
C ILE A 43 -13.25 -4.15 0.59
N GLU A 44 -14.03 -5.14 0.98
CA GLU A 44 -14.51 -5.27 2.36
C GLU A 44 -13.38 -5.57 3.36
N ASP A 45 -12.24 -6.10 2.89
CA ASP A 45 -11.12 -6.49 3.74
C ASP A 45 -10.21 -5.30 4.13
N PHE A 46 -10.36 -4.13 3.49
CA PHE A 46 -9.56 -2.94 3.82
C PHE A 46 -9.76 -2.45 5.25
N GLN A 47 -10.98 -2.57 5.80
CA GLN A 47 -11.24 -2.19 7.18
C GLN A 47 -10.48 -3.10 8.15
N ILE A 48 -10.52 -4.41 7.89
CA ILE A 48 -9.79 -5.41 8.69
C ILE A 48 -8.28 -5.19 8.57
N LEU A 49 -7.79 -4.90 7.35
CA LEU A 49 -6.38 -4.57 7.12
C LEU A 49 -5.93 -3.37 7.96
N TYR A 50 -6.74 -2.31 8.01
CA TYR A 50 -6.43 -1.12 8.80
C TYR A 50 -6.37 -1.42 10.30
N GLU A 51 -7.33 -2.20 10.82
CA GLU A 51 -7.34 -2.63 12.21
C GLU A 51 -6.09 -3.45 12.57
N ILE A 52 -5.69 -4.39 11.71
CA ILE A 52 -4.46 -5.17 11.87
C ILE A 52 -3.22 -4.27 11.87
N PHE A 53 -3.18 -3.28 10.98
CA PHE A 53 -2.07 -2.34 10.93
C PHE A 53 -1.94 -1.49 12.19
N LEU A 54 -3.06 -1.02 12.73
CA LEU A 54 -3.10 -0.29 13.99
C LEU A 54 -2.65 -1.19 15.15
N GLU A 55 -3.14 -2.42 15.24
CA GLU A 55 -2.82 -3.34 16.33
C GLU A 55 -1.34 -3.73 16.33
N LEU A 56 -0.78 -4.07 15.17
CA LEU A 56 0.58 -4.59 15.07
C LEU A 56 1.66 -3.50 15.10
N PHE A 57 1.37 -2.32 14.56
CA PHE A 57 2.41 -1.31 14.31
C PHE A 57 2.10 0.07 14.92
N GLY A 58 0.93 0.23 15.56
CA GLY A 58 0.43 1.52 16.05
C GLY A 58 0.09 2.48 14.92
N GLU A 59 -0.47 3.64 15.25
CA GLU A 59 -0.86 4.68 14.29
C GLU A 59 0.31 5.16 13.41
N LYS A 60 0.04 5.36 12.12
CA LYS A 60 0.98 5.91 11.12
C LYS A 60 0.28 6.95 10.25
N ASP A 61 1.03 7.96 9.84
CA ASP A 61 0.53 9.03 8.99
C ASP A 61 0.42 8.65 7.50
N TYR A 62 1.09 7.57 7.08
CA TYR A 62 1.24 7.21 5.67
C TYR A 62 0.89 5.74 5.39
N PHE A 63 0.24 5.54 4.24
CA PHE A 63 0.00 4.24 3.62
C PHE A 63 0.72 4.19 2.27
N TYR A 64 1.41 3.08 2.02
CA TYR A 64 2.13 2.79 0.79
C TYR A 64 1.55 1.51 0.19
N PHE A 65 0.66 1.67 -0.79
CA PHE A 65 0.08 0.56 -1.54
C PHE A 65 0.81 0.40 -2.87
N ASP A 66 1.37 -0.79 -3.08
CA ASP A 66 1.99 -1.19 -4.35
C ASP A 66 1.06 -2.15 -5.11
N GLU A 67 1.02 -2.02 -6.42
CA GLU A 67 0.16 -2.83 -7.31
C GLU A 67 -1.35 -2.84 -6.92
N ILE A 68 -1.85 -1.72 -6.34
CA ILE A 68 -3.23 -1.58 -5.85
C ILE A 68 -4.31 -1.86 -6.90
N GLN A 69 -3.98 -1.68 -8.19
CA GLN A 69 -4.92 -1.98 -9.28
C GLN A 69 -5.26 -3.47 -9.42
N ASN A 70 -4.56 -4.36 -8.71
CA ASN A 70 -4.89 -5.79 -8.64
C ASN A 70 -6.17 -6.05 -7.82
N ILE A 71 -6.63 -5.08 -7.04
CA ILE A 71 -7.89 -5.19 -6.29
C ILE A 71 -9.03 -4.63 -7.14
N GLU A 72 -9.99 -5.50 -7.47
CA GLU A 72 -11.20 -5.09 -8.19
C GLU A 72 -12.09 -4.21 -7.30
N GLY A 73 -12.56 -3.11 -7.90
CA GLY A 73 -13.29 -2.00 -7.27
C GLY A 73 -14.68 -1.81 -7.86
#